data_AF-A0A2H0S4C0-F1
#
_entry.id   AF-A0A2H0S4C0-F1
#
_cell.length_a   1.000
_cell.length_b   1.000
_cell.length_c   1.000
_cell.angle_alpha   90.00
_cell.angle_beta   90.00
_cell.angle_gamma   90.00
#
_symmetry.space_group_name_H-M   'P 1'
#
loop_
_entity.id
_entity.type
_entity.pdbx_description
1 polymer ?
#
loop_
_entity_poly.entity_id
_entity_poly.type
_entity_poly.pdbx_seq_one_letter_code
_entity_poly.pdbx_strand_id
1 'polypeptide(L)'
;MKKIYILLGVVLIVGVFVVVSWKKSATDDVVLSNPPAIPAYLIGGLRPEQQQEVDKFKQLIFARIALPKPLTEEEKAVLTSVFNTQRISYQFSEEEEKRIQESLQ
;
A
#
# COMPACT_ATOMS: atom_id res chain seq x y z
N MET A 1 31.19 4.01 28.69
CA MET A 1 30.77 4.16 27.28
C MET A 1 30.13 2.84 26.79
N LYS A 2 28.81 2.65 26.97
CA LYS A 2 28.10 1.37 26.71
C LYS A 2 26.72 1.56 26.02
N LYS A 3 26.49 2.69 25.35
CA LYS A 3 25.18 3.02 24.73
C LYS A 3 25.16 2.93 23.20
N ILE A 4 26.33 2.77 22.55
CA ILE A 4 26.45 2.89 21.09
C ILE A 4 26.13 1.57 20.36
N TYR A 5 26.37 0.42 21.00
CA TYR A 5 26.15 -0.89 20.37
C TYR A 5 24.67 -1.30 20.26
N ILE A 6 23.79 -0.70 21.06
CA ILE A 6 22.35 -1.01 21.04
C ILE A 6 21.69 -0.33 19.83
N LEU A 7 22.16 0.85 19.41
CA LEU A 7 21.58 1.58 18.29
C LEU A 7 21.88 0.90 16.94
N LEU A 8 23.10 0.35 16.77
CA LEU A 8 23.50 -0.37 15.57
C LEU A 8 22.74 -1.69 15.38
N GLY A 9 22.41 -2.39 16.48
CA GLY A 9 21.63 -3.62 16.44
C GLY A 9 20.19 -3.40 15.95
N VAL A 10 19.55 -2.30 16.36
CA VAL A 10 18.17 -1.99 15.95
C VAL A 10 18.09 -1.63 14.47
N VAL A 11 19.06 -0.88 13.94
CA VAL A 11 19.08 -0.52 12.50
C VAL A 11 19.29 -1.76 11.62
N LEU A 12 20.11 -2.72 12.08
CA LEU A 12 20.32 -3.98 11.37
C LEU A 12 19.08 -4.89 11.42
N ILE A 13 18.39 -4.97 12.56
CA ILE A 13 17.16 -5.78 12.67
C ILE A 13 16.05 -5.17 11.80
N VAL A 14 15.87 -3.85 11.80
CA VAL A 14 14.87 -3.18 10.95
C VAL A 14 15.24 -3.29 9.48
N GLY A 15 16.51 -3.07 9.11
CA GLY A 15 16.96 -3.19 7.72
C GLY A 15 16.83 -4.62 7.16
N VAL A 16 17.14 -5.64 7.97
CA VAL A 16 16.99 -7.04 7.58
C VAL A 16 15.53 -7.47 7.54
N PHE A 17 14.66 -6.95 8.42
CA PHE A 17 13.22 -7.23 8.35
C PHE A 17 12.59 -6.64 7.08
N VAL A 18 12.97 -5.41 6.70
CA VAL A 18 12.49 -4.78 5.47
C VAL A 18 12.98 -5.52 4.21
N VAL A 19 14.22 -6.02 4.20
CA VAL A 19 14.77 -6.72 3.01
C VAL A 19 14.30 -8.19 2.94
N VAL A 20 14.14 -8.89 4.06
CA VAL A 20 13.67 -10.29 4.09
C VAL A 20 12.17 -10.39 3.79
N SER A 21 11.35 -9.39 4.16
CA SER A 21 9.95 -9.30 3.73
C SER A 21 9.76 -9.03 2.23
N TRP A 22 10.80 -8.61 1.51
CA TRP A 22 10.72 -8.35 0.06
C TRP A 22 11.13 -9.56 -0.80
N LYS A 23 11.79 -10.57 -0.23
CA LYS A 23 12.32 -11.71 -1.00
C LYS A 23 11.43 -12.96 -1.03
N LYS A 24 10.26 -12.95 -0.39
CA LYS A 24 9.35 -14.12 -0.38
C LYS A 24 8.15 -14.04 -1.34
N SER A 25 7.89 -12.91 -1.99
CA SER A 25 6.71 -12.75 -2.88
C SER A 25 7.05 -12.76 -4.37
N ALA A 26 7.99 -13.61 -4.80
CA ALA A 26 8.19 -13.85 -6.23
C ALA A 26 7.12 -14.78 -6.83
N THR A 27 6.23 -15.37 -6.02
CA THR A 27 5.10 -16.21 -6.48
C THR A 27 4.00 -16.34 -5.42
N ASP A 28 3.72 -15.28 -4.66
CA ASP A 28 2.57 -15.23 -3.76
C ASP A 28 1.60 -14.18 -4.30
N ASP A 29 0.31 -14.52 -4.38
CA ASP A 29 -0.79 -13.68 -4.84
C ASP A 29 -0.56 -12.21 -4.43
N VAL A 30 -0.76 -11.26 -5.36
CA VAL A 30 -0.66 -9.81 -5.09
C VAL A 30 -1.86 -9.39 -4.22
N VAL A 31 -1.90 -9.85 -2.97
CA VAL A 31 -3.06 -9.66 -2.09
C VAL A 31 -3.11 -8.22 -1.62
N LEU A 32 -4.23 -7.56 -1.86
CA LEU A 32 -4.53 -6.24 -1.31
C LEU A 32 -4.84 -6.37 0.18
N SER A 33 -3.78 -6.36 0.98
CA SER A 33 -3.85 -6.45 2.43
C SER A 33 -3.17 -5.22 3.04
N ASN A 34 -3.79 -4.66 4.09
CA ASN A 34 -3.28 -3.52 4.86
C ASN A 34 -3.05 -2.24 4.02
N PRO A 35 -4.13 -1.54 3.62
CA PRO A 35 -3.97 -0.21 3.02
C PRO A 35 -3.27 0.73 4.01
N PRO A 36 -2.37 1.62 3.55
CA PRO A 36 -1.73 2.58 4.42
C PRO A 36 -2.80 3.43 5.13
N ALA A 37 -2.66 3.55 6.45
CA ALA A 37 -3.61 4.26 7.29
C ALA A 37 -3.39 5.77 7.15
N ILE A 38 -3.99 6.34 6.12
CA ILE A 38 -3.81 7.75 5.78
C ILE A 38 -5.12 8.49 6.04
N PRO A 39 -5.06 9.65 6.73
CA PRO A 39 -6.25 10.46 6.94
C PRO A 39 -6.87 10.89 5.61
N ALA A 40 -8.20 10.89 5.56
CA ALA A 40 -9.02 11.27 4.41
C ALA A 40 -8.74 12.70 3.90
N TYR A 41 -8.24 13.55 4.80
CA TYR A 41 -7.99 14.95 4.54
C TYR A 41 -6.75 15.42 5.31
N LEU A 42 -5.75 15.94 4.60
CA LEU A 42 -4.58 16.58 5.18
C LEU A 42 -4.47 18.01 4.66
N ILE A 43 -4.72 18.97 5.55
CA ILE A 43 -4.41 20.38 5.29
C ILE A 43 -2.89 20.49 5.17
N GLY A 44 -2.40 20.75 3.96
CA GLY A 44 -0.95 20.79 3.64
C GLY A 44 -0.43 19.57 2.87
N GLY A 45 -1.28 18.59 2.55
CA GLY A 45 -0.91 17.43 1.74
C GLY A 45 -0.23 16.31 2.53
N LEU A 46 0.15 15.24 1.81
CA LEU A 46 0.86 14.09 2.38
C LEU A 46 2.33 14.43 2.63
N ARG A 47 2.90 13.92 3.72
CA ARG A 47 4.37 13.92 3.89
C ARG A 47 5.01 13.01 2.83
N PRO A 48 6.26 13.24 2.43
CA PRO A 48 6.93 12.42 1.41
C PRO A 48 6.90 10.91 1.70
N GLU A 49 7.02 10.52 2.97
CA GLU A 49 6.97 9.11 3.38
C GLU A 49 5.56 8.52 3.19
N GLN A 50 4.52 9.30 3.48
CA GLN A 50 3.13 8.88 3.31
C GLN A 50 2.76 8.82 1.82
N GLN A 51 3.24 9.77 1.04
CA GLN A 51 3.06 9.76 -0.42
C GLN A 51 3.68 8.50 -1.02
N GLN A 52 4.89 8.13 -0.58
CA GLN A 52 5.53 6.91 -1.06
C GLN A 52 4.72 5.64 -0.71
N GLU A 53 4.08 5.61 0.45
CA GLU A 53 3.20 4.49 0.84
C GLU A 53 1.92 4.45 0.00
N VAL A 54 1.30 5.61 -0.29
CA VAL A 54 0.17 5.73 -1.22
C VAL A 54 0.56 5.20 -2.59
N ASP A 55 1.67 5.69 -3.14
CA ASP A 55 2.09 5.35 -4.50
C ASP A 55 2.38 3.85 -4.63
N LYS A 56 3.01 3.26 -3.62
CA LYS A 56 3.22 1.81 -3.54
C LYS A 56 1.90 1.06 -3.50
N PHE A 57 0.95 1.49 -2.67
CA PHE A 57 -0.36 0.84 -2.59
C PHE A 57 -1.17 0.99 -3.87
N LYS A 58 -1.12 2.16 -4.55
CA LYS A 58 -1.69 2.36 -5.89
C LYS A 58 -1.11 1.36 -6.89
N GLN A 59 0.19 1.19 -6.91
CA GLN A 59 0.84 0.21 -7.79
C GLN A 59 0.37 -1.22 -7.49
N LEU A 60 0.23 -1.59 -6.21
CA LEU A 60 -0.31 -2.90 -5.83
C LEU A 60 -1.76 -3.09 -6.29
N ILE A 61 -2.61 -2.07 -6.14
CA ILE A 61 -4.00 -2.07 -6.65
C ILE A 61 -4.00 -2.38 -8.15
N PHE A 62 -3.25 -1.64 -8.95
CA PHE A 62 -3.25 -1.84 -10.40
C PHE A 62 -2.58 -3.13 -10.82
N ALA A 63 -1.53 -3.57 -10.13
CA ALA A 63 -0.92 -4.88 -10.35
C ALA A 63 -1.94 -6.00 -10.09
N ARG A 64 -2.74 -5.88 -9.02
CA ARG A 64 -3.75 -6.87 -8.68
C ARG A 64 -4.95 -6.88 -9.64
N ILE A 65 -5.43 -5.71 -10.05
CA ILE A 65 -6.51 -5.57 -11.06
C ILE A 65 -6.06 -6.07 -12.43
N ALA A 66 -4.78 -5.95 -12.77
CA ALA A 66 -4.24 -6.45 -14.03
C ALA A 66 -4.13 -7.98 -14.09
N LEU A 67 -4.25 -8.69 -12.96
CA LEU A 67 -4.25 -10.15 -12.96
C LEU A 67 -5.56 -10.68 -13.56
N PRO A 68 -5.52 -11.80 -14.31
CA PRO A 68 -6.70 -12.40 -14.94
C PRO A 68 -7.69 -13.02 -13.94
N LYS A 69 -7.34 -13.05 -12.64
CA LYS A 69 -8.17 -13.59 -11.56
C LYS A 69 -9.03 -12.47 -10.97
N PRO A 70 -10.34 -12.67 -10.77
CA PRO A 70 -11.19 -11.67 -10.12
C PRO A 70 -10.71 -11.36 -8.70
N LEU A 71 -11.04 -10.18 -8.19
CA LEU A 71 -10.78 -9.80 -6.80
C LEU A 71 -11.58 -10.67 -5.84
N THR A 72 -10.97 -11.07 -4.72
CA THR A 72 -11.72 -11.71 -3.64
C THR A 72 -12.62 -10.70 -2.93
N GLU A 73 -13.60 -11.17 -2.17
CA GLU A 73 -14.51 -10.29 -1.42
C GLU A 73 -13.76 -9.43 -0.39
N GLU A 74 -12.69 -9.97 0.21
CA GLU A 74 -11.82 -9.22 1.12
C GLU A 74 -11.07 -8.10 0.38
N GLU A 75 -10.54 -8.38 -0.80
CA GLU A 75 -9.84 -7.39 -1.63
C GLU A 75 -10.79 -6.29 -2.10
N LYS A 76 -12.02 -6.65 -2.50
CA LYS A 76 -13.07 -5.69 -2.85
C LYS A 76 -13.45 -4.81 -1.66
N ALA A 77 -13.56 -5.38 -0.46
CA ALA A 77 -13.87 -4.63 0.75
C ALA A 77 -12.76 -3.62 1.09
N VAL A 78 -11.50 -4.03 0.97
CA VAL A 78 -10.33 -3.14 1.16
C VAL A 78 -10.34 -2.01 0.13
N LEU A 79 -10.48 -2.34 -1.16
CA LEU A 79 -10.53 -1.34 -2.24
C LEU A 79 -11.69 -0.36 -2.06
N THR A 80 -12.88 -0.86 -1.73
CA THR A 80 -14.06 -0.03 -1.47
C THR A 80 -13.83 0.90 -0.29
N SER A 81 -13.21 0.40 0.80
CA SER A 81 -12.87 1.22 1.95
C SER A 81 -11.90 2.33 1.58
N VAL A 82 -10.80 2.02 0.88
CA VAL A 82 -9.82 3.01 0.43
C VAL A 82 -10.45 4.02 -0.52
N PHE A 83 -11.23 3.55 -1.50
CA PHE A 83 -11.87 4.39 -2.50
C PHE A 83 -12.93 5.32 -1.89
N ASN A 84 -13.63 4.90 -0.84
CA ASN A 84 -14.66 5.73 -0.21
C ASN A 84 -14.09 6.67 0.86
N THR A 85 -13.04 6.25 1.58
CA THR A 85 -12.54 6.99 2.74
C THR A 85 -11.28 7.80 2.44
N GLN A 86 -10.46 7.39 1.48
CA GLN A 86 -9.12 7.96 1.24
C GLN A 86 -8.91 8.44 -0.20
N ARG A 87 -9.97 8.52 -1.03
CA ARG A 87 -9.92 8.95 -2.44
C ARG A 87 -9.09 10.20 -2.68
N ILE A 88 -9.29 11.22 -1.83
CA ILE A 88 -8.64 12.53 -1.94
C ILE A 88 -7.12 12.38 -1.74
N SER A 89 -6.70 11.55 -0.79
CA SER A 89 -5.29 11.31 -0.48
C SER A 89 -4.59 10.50 -1.57
N TYR A 90 -5.32 9.63 -2.27
CA TYR A 90 -4.79 8.80 -3.35
C TYR A 90 -4.75 9.49 -4.72
N GLN A 91 -5.48 10.59 -4.87
CA GLN A 91 -5.51 11.40 -6.10
C GLN A 91 -5.61 10.52 -7.36
N PHE A 92 -6.59 9.62 -7.39
CA PHE A 92 -6.81 8.79 -8.57
C PHE A 92 -7.25 9.67 -9.75
N SER A 93 -6.73 9.41 -10.95
CA SER A 93 -7.25 10.01 -12.18
C SER A 93 -8.62 9.41 -12.53
N GLU A 94 -9.42 10.10 -13.36
CA GLU A 94 -10.73 9.57 -13.78
C GLU A 94 -10.63 8.17 -14.44
N GLU A 95 -9.57 7.94 -15.21
CA GLU A 95 -9.30 6.63 -15.84
C GLU A 95 -8.95 5.55 -14.80
N GLU A 96 -8.12 5.91 -13.81
CA GLU A 96 -7.75 5.03 -12.70
C GLU A 96 -8.99 4.63 -11.88
N GLU A 97 -9.85 5.61 -11.57
CA GLU A 97 -11.09 5.39 -10.84
C GLU A 97 -12.05 4.47 -11.59
N LYS A 98 -12.20 4.68 -12.90
CA LYS A 98 -13.04 3.84 -13.75
C LYS A 98 -12.57 2.38 -13.73
N ARG A 99 -11.26 2.14 -13.87
CA ARG A 99 -10.69 0.78 -13.83
C ARG A 99 -10.90 0.11 -12.48
N ILE A 100 -10.78 0.87 -11.38
CA ILE A 100 -11.06 0.35 -10.04
C ILE A 100 -12.55 0.00 -9.91
N GLN A 101 -13.45 0.87 -10.35
CA GLN A 101 -14.89 0.61 -10.29
C GLN A 101 -15.31 -0.59 -11.13
N GLU A 102 -14.75 -0.75 -12.33
CA GLU A 102 -14.98 -1.93 -13.19
C GLU A 102 -14.51 -3.23 -12.50
N SER A 103 -13.40 -3.18 -11.74
CA SER A 103 -12.90 -4.35 -11.01
C SER A 103 -13.74 -4.73 -9.78
N LEU A 104 -14.57 -3.79 -9.28
CA LEU A 104 -15.44 -3.99 -8.12
C LEU A 104 -16.84 -4.52 -8.48
N GLN A 105 -17.22 -4.50 -9.76
CA GLN A 105 -18.48 -5.07 -10.28
C GLN A 105 -18.40 -6.60 -10.42
#